data_AF-A0A9N7LSI9-F1
#
_entry.id   AF-A0A9N7LSI9-F1
#
_cell.length_a   1.000
_cell.length_b   1.000
_cell.length_c   1.000
_cell.angle_alpha   90.00
_cell.angle_beta   90.00
_cell.angle_gamma   90.00
#
_symmetry.space_group_name_H-M   'P 1'
#
loop_
_entity.id
_entity.type
_entity.pdbx_description
1 polymer ?
#
loop_
_entity_poly.entity_id
_entity_poly.type
_entity_poly.pdbx_seq_one_letter_code
_entity_poly.pdbx_strand_id
1 'polypeptide(L)'
;MREAGTTPGPGQILRVAVPSFLLLFLVACGGSGRVSHPAAHGSSSAQETTTAPELSAEPLPFNAGGLLAGSAHPSFPEGEPNKMSVVQVGPLTVHEGGSAKLPFAFRNNTSETISFIDWTGLVRSEGTVIKTGSSQGTIPARVKSGEVGLAFIYFDDRTPPPPPDAKYEFSVNSTTTDADLSGTALLKATEANMTPYSIVGAAINNTGKSVEGPFSVAAYCFDGNNLLSEADAFAEPDDFVAAGNQVTFTVDLFGADCPTFTVGVSGYFAA
;
A
#
# COMPACT_ATOMS: atom_id res chain seq x y z
N MET A 1 34.93 37.88 -35.86
CA MET A 1 34.75 38.24 -37.28
C MET A 1 33.66 37.34 -37.85
N ARG A 2 32.57 37.97 -38.36
CA ARG A 2 31.45 37.45 -39.19
C ARG A 2 30.50 36.44 -38.50
N GLU A 3 29.28 36.79 -38.08
CA GLU A 3 28.03 37.12 -38.84
C GLU A 3 27.63 36.03 -39.85
N ALA A 4 26.37 35.56 -40.02
CA ALA A 4 25.00 35.92 -39.62
C ALA A 4 24.17 34.59 -39.65
N GLY A 5 23.08 34.35 -38.92
CA GLY A 5 21.79 35.04 -38.88
C GLY A 5 20.77 34.37 -39.81
N THR A 6 19.67 33.79 -39.27
CA THR A 6 18.30 33.80 -39.85
C THR A 6 17.28 33.17 -38.86
N THR A 7 16.30 33.97 -38.44
CA THR A 7 14.96 33.61 -37.91
C THR A 7 13.96 34.56 -38.62
N PRO A 8 12.62 34.44 -38.50
CA PRO A 8 11.71 33.33 -38.16
C PRO A 8 10.52 33.23 -39.17
N GLY A 9 9.56 32.31 -38.95
CA GLY A 9 8.27 32.32 -39.66
C GLY A 9 7.14 31.58 -38.91
N PRO A 10 5.86 31.99 -39.04
CA PRO A 10 4.89 31.94 -37.95
C PRO A 10 3.70 30.97 -38.18
N GLY A 11 2.99 30.68 -37.09
CA GLY A 11 1.54 30.44 -37.12
C GLY A 11 1.08 28.98 -37.09
N GLN A 12 0.46 28.57 -35.99
CA GLN A 12 -1.00 28.51 -35.92
C GLN A 12 -1.46 28.16 -34.49
N ILE A 13 -2.20 29.10 -33.91
CA ILE A 13 -2.92 28.97 -32.65
C ILE A 13 -4.27 28.34 -33.01
N LEU A 14 -4.53 27.12 -32.53
CA LEU A 14 -5.86 26.52 -32.65
C LEU A 14 -6.64 26.80 -31.36
N ARG A 15 -7.54 27.80 -31.43
CA ARG A 15 -8.61 28.06 -30.47
C ARG A 15 -9.85 27.28 -30.90
N VAL A 16 -10.40 26.44 -30.03
CA VAL A 16 -11.78 25.90 -30.12
C VAL A 16 -12.29 25.77 -28.68
N ALA A 17 -12.96 26.79 -28.15
CA ALA A 17 -14.42 26.99 -28.11
C ALA A 17 -15.13 26.16 -27.02
N VAL A 18 -15.45 26.85 -25.92
CA VAL A 18 -16.34 26.44 -24.82
C VAL A 18 -17.79 26.69 -25.24
N PRO A 19 -18.72 25.74 -25.09
CA PRO A 19 -20.13 26.06 -25.04
C PRO A 19 -20.62 26.11 -23.59
N SER A 20 -20.93 27.32 -23.14
CA SER A 20 -21.89 27.59 -22.07
C SER A 20 -23.24 27.00 -22.46
N PHE A 21 -23.89 26.25 -21.55
CA PHE A 21 -25.33 26.01 -21.66
C PHE A 21 -26.05 26.33 -20.35
N LEU A 22 -27.21 26.94 -20.58
CA LEU A 22 -28.06 27.75 -19.73
C LEU A 22 -28.90 26.89 -18.76
N LEU A 23 -29.23 27.46 -17.59
CA LEU A 23 -30.22 26.92 -16.64
C LEU A 23 -31.61 26.75 -17.27
N LEU A 24 -32.33 25.69 -16.87
CA LEU A 24 -33.79 25.70 -16.80
C LEU A 24 -34.26 25.24 -15.41
N PHE A 25 -34.88 26.17 -14.68
CA PHE A 25 -35.75 25.91 -13.54
C PHE A 25 -37.08 25.37 -14.04
N LEU A 26 -37.55 24.25 -13.48
CA LEU A 26 -38.96 23.85 -13.53
C LEU A 26 -39.56 23.99 -12.14
N VAL A 27 -40.21 25.14 -11.95
CA VAL A 27 -41.21 25.36 -10.89
C VAL A 27 -42.56 24.91 -11.46
N ALA A 28 -43.23 23.98 -10.78
CA ALA A 28 -44.64 23.69 -11.02
C ALA A 28 -45.42 23.91 -9.72
N CYS A 29 -46.34 24.87 -9.78
CA CYS A 29 -47.37 25.14 -8.78
C CYS A 29 -48.70 24.50 -9.23
N GLY A 30 -49.50 24.07 -8.24
CA GLY A 30 -50.94 23.81 -8.38
C GLY A 30 -51.36 22.61 -7.53
N GLY A 31 -52.38 22.64 -6.68
CA GLY A 31 -53.42 23.61 -6.37
C GLY A 31 -54.36 22.98 -5.32
N SER A 32 -55.02 23.82 -4.54
CA SER A 32 -55.75 23.52 -3.29
C SER A 32 -56.93 22.54 -3.39
N GLY A 33 -57.19 21.81 -2.29
CA GLY A 33 -58.47 21.15 -2.02
C GLY A 33 -58.54 20.53 -0.62
N ARG A 34 -59.29 21.14 0.30
CA ARG A 34 -59.56 20.64 1.66
C ARG A 34 -60.63 19.55 1.64
N VAL A 35 -60.43 18.45 2.36
CA VAL A 35 -61.51 17.69 3.02
C VAL A 35 -60.98 17.12 4.34
N SER A 36 -61.62 17.50 5.44
CA SER A 36 -61.40 16.93 6.78
C SER A 36 -62.23 15.66 6.95
N HIS A 37 -61.64 14.57 7.45
CA HIS A 37 -62.34 13.51 8.19
C HIS A 37 -61.39 12.90 9.25
N PRO A 38 -61.91 12.46 10.42
CA PRO A 38 -61.10 12.19 11.61
C PRO A 38 -60.62 10.72 11.76
N ALA A 39 -59.62 10.61 12.64
CA ALA A 39 -58.89 9.48 13.22
C ALA A 39 -59.36 8.02 13.01
N ALA A 40 -58.40 7.15 12.67
CA ALA A 40 -58.32 5.79 13.20
C ALA A 40 -56.87 5.25 13.18
N HIS A 41 -56.49 4.64 14.30
CA HIS A 41 -55.36 3.77 14.60
C HIS A 41 -54.39 3.34 13.47
N GLY A 42 -53.11 3.60 13.71
CA GLY A 42 -52.00 2.85 13.12
C GLY A 42 -50.75 3.13 13.93
N SER A 43 -50.40 2.24 14.86
CA SER A 43 -49.07 2.21 15.46
C SER A 43 -48.05 2.13 14.33
N SER A 44 -47.38 3.23 14.04
CA SER A 44 -46.15 3.21 13.25
C SER A 44 -45.09 2.57 14.12
N SER A 45 -45.02 1.24 14.07
CA SER A 45 -43.87 0.51 14.55
C SER A 45 -42.71 0.99 13.68
N ALA A 46 -41.83 1.81 14.26
CA ALA A 46 -40.53 2.08 13.67
C ALA A 46 -39.85 0.72 13.52
N GLN A 47 -39.87 0.20 12.30
CA GLN A 47 -39.11 -0.98 11.93
C GLN A 47 -37.66 -0.51 11.94
N GLU A 48 -36.98 -0.73 13.07
CA GLU A 48 -35.53 -0.72 13.11
C GLU A 48 -35.08 -1.61 11.97
N THR A 49 -34.56 -0.99 10.93
CA THR A 49 -33.76 -1.70 9.96
C THR A 49 -32.51 -2.06 10.74
N THR A 50 -32.51 -3.26 11.32
CA THR A 50 -31.28 -3.90 11.78
C THR A 50 -30.41 -4.03 10.53
N THR A 51 -29.58 -3.02 10.28
CA THR A 51 -28.44 -3.13 9.38
C THR A 51 -27.69 -4.35 9.87
N ALA A 52 -27.75 -5.43 9.09
CA ALA A 52 -26.91 -6.59 9.34
C ALA A 52 -25.48 -6.05 9.50
N PRO A 53 -24.73 -6.47 10.54
CA PRO A 53 -23.37 -5.98 10.73
C PRO A 53 -22.62 -6.18 9.41
N GLU A 54 -22.16 -5.06 8.82
CA GLU A 54 -21.26 -5.11 7.68
C GLU A 54 -20.08 -5.99 8.10
N LEU A 55 -19.79 -7.02 7.30
CA LEU A 55 -18.77 -8.04 7.58
C LEU A 55 -17.36 -7.43 7.49
N SER A 56 -16.98 -6.63 8.48
CA SER A 56 -15.61 -6.13 8.65
C SER A 56 -14.76 -7.19 9.34
N ALA A 57 -13.52 -7.36 8.86
CA ALA A 57 -12.54 -8.19 9.54
C ALA A 57 -12.22 -7.63 10.93
N GLU A 58 -12.01 -8.52 11.91
CA GLU A 58 -11.46 -8.13 13.20
C GLU A 58 -9.96 -7.80 13.06
N PRO A 59 -9.50 -6.66 13.57
CA PRO A 59 -8.08 -6.30 13.57
C PRO A 59 -7.23 -7.37 14.29
N LEU A 60 -6.27 -7.96 13.58
CA LEU A 60 -5.30 -8.89 14.17
C LEU A 60 -4.06 -8.14 14.72
N PRO A 61 -3.37 -8.70 15.72
CA PRO A 61 -2.06 -8.21 16.15
C PRO A 61 -1.03 -8.23 15.01
N PHE A 62 -0.02 -7.36 15.11
CA PHE A 62 1.08 -7.36 14.16
C PHE A 62 1.77 -8.73 14.10
N ASN A 63 2.06 -9.21 12.89
CA ASN A 63 2.65 -10.52 12.61
C ASN A 63 1.86 -11.73 13.18
N ALA A 64 0.52 -11.64 13.26
CA ALA A 64 -0.33 -12.77 13.66
C ALA A 64 -0.10 -14.05 12.81
N GLY A 65 0.27 -13.88 11.53
CA GLY A 65 0.63 -14.98 10.63
C GLY A 65 1.98 -15.64 10.93
N GLY A 66 2.83 -15.03 11.75
CA GLY A 66 4.12 -15.58 12.17
C GLY A 66 5.13 -15.76 11.04
N LEU A 67 5.03 -14.96 9.98
CA LEU A 67 5.92 -14.99 8.82
C LEU A 67 7.12 -14.06 8.96
N LEU A 68 6.97 -12.99 9.75
CA LEU A 68 8.00 -11.97 9.94
C LEU A 68 8.88 -12.30 11.16
N ALA A 69 10.13 -11.85 11.12
CA ALA A 69 11.05 -11.86 12.25
C ALA A 69 11.48 -10.43 12.63
N GLY A 70 12.19 -10.27 13.74
CA GLY A 70 12.71 -8.99 14.22
C GLY A 70 12.21 -8.61 15.62
N SER A 71 12.63 -7.43 16.08
CA SER A 71 12.34 -6.91 17.43
C SER A 71 11.16 -5.95 17.49
N ALA A 72 10.61 -5.52 16.35
CA ALA A 72 9.50 -4.58 16.30
C ALA A 72 8.16 -5.25 16.62
N HIS A 73 7.38 -4.60 17.48
CA HIS A 73 6.01 -5.00 17.84
C HIS A 73 5.04 -3.80 17.76
N PRO A 74 4.91 -3.15 16.59
CA PRO A 74 4.04 -2.00 16.42
C PRO A 74 2.57 -2.36 16.63
N SER A 75 1.82 -1.42 17.17
CA SER A 75 0.35 -1.41 17.14
C SER A 75 -0.14 -0.43 16.09
N PHE A 76 -1.03 -0.90 15.21
CA PHE A 76 -1.61 -0.11 14.13
C PHE A 76 -3.09 0.15 14.35
N PRO A 77 -3.61 1.31 13.92
CA PRO A 77 -5.05 1.56 13.87
C PRO A 77 -5.83 0.47 13.15
N GLU A 78 -7.14 0.41 13.42
CA GLU A 78 -8.04 -0.54 12.76
C GLU A 78 -8.21 -0.22 11.27
N GLY A 79 -8.19 1.06 10.89
CA GLY A 79 -8.49 1.47 9.51
C GLY A 79 -9.99 1.40 9.21
N GLU A 80 -10.35 1.59 7.95
CA GLU A 80 -11.74 1.61 7.51
C GLU A 80 -12.25 0.19 7.21
N PRO A 81 -13.53 -0.12 7.55
CA PRO A 81 -14.09 -1.45 7.37
C PRO A 81 -14.22 -1.84 5.90
N ASN A 82 -14.18 -3.14 5.63
CA ASN A 82 -14.44 -3.76 4.31
C ASN A 82 -13.49 -3.35 3.17
N LYS A 83 -12.33 -2.78 3.47
CA LYS A 83 -11.31 -2.45 2.46
C LYS A 83 -9.89 -2.58 2.97
N MET A 84 -8.92 -2.58 2.06
CA MET A 84 -7.55 -2.32 2.44
C MET A 84 -7.39 -0.85 2.83
N SER A 85 -6.86 -0.63 4.03
CA SER A 85 -6.70 0.72 4.59
C SER A 85 -5.23 0.99 4.85
N VAL A 86 -4.70 2.10 4.36
CA VAL A 86 -3.41 2.61 4.84
C VAL A 86 -3.60 3.11 6.27
N VAL A 87 -2.87 2.52 7.21
CA VAL A 87 -3.03 2.77 8.66
C VAL A 87 -1.88 3.56 9.26
N GLN A 88 -0.75 3.64 8.55
CA GLN A 88 0.36 4.51 8.90
C GLN A 88 1.20 4.82 7.66
N VAL A 89 1.74 6.03 7.59
CA VAL A 89 2.72 6.44 6.58
C VAL A 89 3.96 6.94 7.31
N GLY A 90 5.12 6.39 6.98
CA GLY A 90 6.41 6.83 7.50
C GLY A 90 6.97 8.03 6.75
N PRO A 91 8.12 8.57 7.16
CA PRO A 91 8.75 9.70 6.49
C PRO A 91 9.26 9.32 5.09
N LEU A 92 9.25 10.30 4.18
CA LEU A 92 9.84 10.14 2.86
C LEU A 92 11.37 10.08 2.99
N THR A 93 11.97 9.00 2.52
CA THR A 93 13.43 8.86 2.40
C THR A 93 13.84 9.23 0.98
N VAL A 94 14.74 10.19 0.83
CA VAL A 94 15.29 10.60 -0.47
C VAL A 94 16.70 10.05 -0.59
N HIS A 95 16.97 9.34 -1.68
CA HIS A 95 18.26 8.74 -1.96
C HIS A 95 19.12 9.65 -2.84
N GLU A 96 20.42 9.38 -2.85
CA GLU A 96 21.34 9.99 -3.80
C GLU A 96 20.86 9.71 -5.24
N GLY A 97 20.86 10.74 -6.08
CA GLY A 97 20.26 10.69 -7.42
C GLY A 97 18.84 11.24 -7.49
N GLY A 98 18.11 11.33 -6.37
CA GLY A 98 16.80 11.99 -6.30
C GLY A 98 15.59 11.05 -6.34
N SER A 99 15.82 9.72 -6.37
CA SER A 99 14.76 8.75 -6.10
C SER A 99 14.32 8.86 -4.64
N ALA A 100 13.09 8.43 -4.35
CA ALA A 100 12.58 8.46 -2.99
C ALA A 100 11.69 7.26 -2.69
N LYS A 101 11.71 6.84 -1.42
CA LYS A 101 10.86 5.78 -0.88
C LYS A 101 9.97 6.34 0.22
N LEU A 102 8.68 6.04 0.14
CA LEU A 102 7.71 6.38 1.18
C LEU A 102 7.16 5.09 1.80
N PRO A 103 7.69 4.64 2.95
CA PRO A 103 7.21 3.43 3.61
C PRO A 103 5.82 3.68 4.21
N PHE A 104 4.96 2.67 4.19
CA PHE A 104 3.64 2.71 4.80
C PHE A 104 3.21 1.33 5.27
N ALA A 105 2.29 1.31 6.24
CA ALA A 105 1.60 0.12 6.69
C ALA A 105 0.15 0.17 6.23
N PHE A 106 -0.39 -0.98 5.85
CA PHE A 106 -1.79 -1.13 5.47
C PHE A 106 -2.40 -2.34 6.18
N ARG A 107 -3.71 -2.29 6.44
CA ARG A 107 -4.47 -3.40 7.01
C ARG A 107 -5.45 -3.93 5.99
N ASN A 108 -5.56 -5.25 5.90
CA ASN A 108 -6.62 -5.90 5.13
C ASN A 108 -7.89 -6.02 5.98
N ASN A 109 -8.81 -5.06 5.88
CA ASN A 109 -10.11 -5.14 6.59
C ASN A 109 -11.20 -5.85 5.79
N THR A 110 -10.84 -6.54 4.71
CA THR A 110 -11.76 -7.40 3.96
C THR A 110 -11.86 -8.78 4.59
N SER A 111 -12.90 -9.54 4.26
CA SER A 111 -13.09 -10.90 4.76
C SER A 111 -12.18 -11.94 4.11
N GLU A 112 -11.45 -11.59 3.05
CA GLU A 112 -10.66 -12.52 2.24
C GLU A 112 -9.17 -12.31 2.46
N THR A 113 -8.37 -13.34 2.22
CA THR A 113 -6.91 -13.18 2.12
C THR A 113 -6.59 -12.55 0.77
N ILE A 114 -5.72 -11.55 0.77
CA ILE A 114 -5.32 -10.82 -0.44
C ILE A 114 -3.88 -11.15 -0.84
N SER A 115 -3.63 -11.12 -2.14
CA SER A 115 -2.33 -11.35 -2.80
C SER A 115 -2.19 -10.42 -4.02
N PHE A 116 -1.00 -10.37 -4.63
CA PHE A 116 -0.67 -9.45 -5.73
C PHE A 116 -1.07 -8.00 -5.42
N ILE A 117 -0.57 -7.51 -4.28
CA ILE A 117 -0.98 -6.23 -3.72
C ILE A 117 -0.11 -5.13 -4.32
N ASP A 118 -0.66 -4.45 -5.33
CA ASP A 118 0.02 -3.37 -6.03
C ASP A 118 -0.58 -2.02 -5.63
N TRP A 119 0.19 -1.26 -4.85
CA TRP A 119 -0.16 0.09 -4.45
C TRP A 119 0.37 1.12 -5.45
N THR A 120 -0.45 2.12 -5.74
CA THR A 120 -0.05 3.34 -6.45
C THR A 120 -0.12 4.51 -5.46
N GLY A 121 0.93 5.33 -5.45
CA GLY A 121 0.98 6.56 -4.69
C GLY A 121 0.87 7.77 -5.62
N LEU A 122 -0.06 8.67 -5.32
CA LEU A 122 -0.22 9.93 -6.02
C LEU A 122 0.15 11.08 -5.07
N VAL A 123 1.04 11.95 -5.51
CA VAL A 123 1.55 13.07 -4.72
C VAL A 123 0.91 14.36 -5.19
N ARG A 124 0.31 15.10 -4.26
CA ARG A 124 -0.22 16.45 -4.50
C ARG A 124 0.55 17.51 -3.73
N SER A 125 0.75 18.64 -4.38
CA SER A 125 1.14 19.90 -3.74
C SER A 125 0.22 21.00 -4.27
N GLU A 126 -0.31 21.82 -3.38
CA GLU A 126 -1.26 22.90 -3.72
C GLU A 126 -2.45 22.44 -4.58
N GLY A 127 -2.94 21.22 -4.33
CA GLY A 127 -4.06 20.60 -5.06
C GLY A 127 -3.70 19.98 -6.42
N THR A 128 -2.48 20.22 -6.92
CA THR A 128 -2.02 19.70 -8.22
C THR A 128 -1.25 18.40 -8.04
N VAL A 129 -1.45 17.44 -8.95
CA VAL A 129 -0.65 16.21 -9.00
C VAL A 129 0.74 16.55 -9.51
N ILE A 130 1.77 16.27 -8.71
CA ILE A 130 3.16 16.59 -9.03
C ILE A 130 4.03 15.36 -9.26
N LYS A 131 3.64 14.21 -8.72
CA LYS A 131 4.39 12.96 -8.84
C LYS A 131 3.48 11.75 -8.65
N THR A 132 3.85 10.64 -9.27
CA THR A 132 3.24 9.33 -9.03
C THR A 132 4.34 8.30 -8.78
N GLY A 133 4.01 7.26 -8.02
CA GLY A 133 4.90 6.14 -7.75
C GLY A 133 4.13 4.85 -7.57
N SER A 134 4.85 3.74 -7.46
CA SER A 134 4.28 2.40 -7.29
C SER A 134 5.02 1.65 -6.19
N SER A 135 4.33 0.70 -5.55
CA SER A 135 4.99 -0.27 -4.69
C SER A 135 5.83 -1.27 -5.48
N GLN A 136 6.79 -1.87 -4.79
CA GLN A 136 7.63 -2.95 -5.32
C GLN A 136 7.42 -4.23 -4.50
N GLY A 137 6.15 -4.57 -4.27
CA GLY A 137 5.73 -5.68 -3.42
C GLY A 137 5.39 -5.26 -1.99
N THR A 138 5.04 -6.26 -1.18
CA THR A 138 4.64 -6.12 0.21
C THR A 138 5.23 -7.23 1.06
N ILE A 139 5.45 -6.97 2.35
CA ILE A 139 5.70 -8.04 3.33
C ILE A 139 4.59 -8.09 4.39
N PRO A 140 4.04 -9.28 4.68
CA PRO A 140 4.11 -10.48 3.84
C PRO A 140 3.48 -10.22 2.44
N ALA A 141 3.87 -11.01 1.44
CA ALA A 141 3.32 -10.89 0.07
C ALA A 141 1.86 -11.38 -0.05
N ARG A 142 1.33 -12.00 1.02
CA ARG A 142 -0.11 -12.27 1.21
C ARG A 142 -0.51 -11.83 2.60
N VAL A 143 -1.64 -11.14 2.70
CA VAL A 143 -2.11 -10.55 3.95
C VAL A 143 -3.49 -11.12 4.24
N LYS A 144 -3.62 -11.87 5.35
CA LYS A 144 -4.93 -12.45 5.73
C LYS A 144 -5.88 -11.35 6.16
N SER A 145 -7.17 -11.70 6.21
CA SER A 145 -8.20 -10.86 6.82
C SER A 145 -7.77 -10.41 8.22
N GLY A 146 -7.80 -9.10 8.47
CA GLY A 146 -7.41 -8.45 9.72
C GLY A 146 -5.91 -8.19 9.90
N GLU A 147 -5.03 -8.80 9.08
CA GLU A 147 -3.58 -8.63 9.19
C GLU A 147 -3.09 -7.29 8.62
N VAL A 148 -1.90 -6.89 9.06
CA VAL A 148 -1.16 -5.74 8.56
C VAL A 148 -0.07 -6.20 7.60
N GLY A 149 0.02 -5.54 6.45
CA GLY A 149 1.15 -5.60 5.55
C GLY A 149 1.96 -4.30 5.56
N LEU A 150 3.22 -4.41 5.15
CA LEU A 150 4.15 -3.31 4.98
C LEU A 150 4.54 -3.20 3.52
N ALA A 151 4.65 -1.96 3.04
CA ALA A 151 5.01 -1.64 1.68
C ALA A 151 5.72 -0.28 1.65
N PHE A 152 6.25 0.08 0.50
CA PHE A 152 6.70 1.45 0.24
C PHE A 152 6.27 1.88 -1.15
N ILE A 153 6.05 3.17 -1.35
CA ILE A 153 5.92 3.74 -2.70
C ILE A 153 7.32 4.16 -3.16
N TYR A 154 7.76 3.62 -4.28
CA TYR A 154 8.95 4.08 -4.98
C TYR A 154 8.60 5.24 -5.92
N PHE A 155 9.36 6.31 -5.79
CA PHE A 155 9.32 7.48 -6.66
C PHE A 155 10.64 7.56 -7.43
N ASP A 156 10.56 7.52 -8.76
CA ASP A 156 11.77 7.60 -9.59
C ASP A 156 12.50 8.95 -9.45
N ASP A 157 13.75 8.97 -9.91
CA ASP A 157 14.68 10.10 -9.83
C ASP A 157 14.52 11.11 -10.98
N ARG A 158 13.60 10.87 -11.92
CA ARG A 158 13.45 11.68 -13.13
C ARG A 158 12.85 13.06 -12.86
N THR A 159 12.28 13.24 -11.66
CA THR A 159 11.68 14.49 -11.19
C THR A 159 12.10 14.75 -9.74
N PRO A 160 12.14 16.03 -9.30
CA PRO A 160 12.46 16.36 -7.92
C PRO A 160 11.65 15.52 -6.92
N PRO A 161 12.22 15.23 -5.74
CA PRO A 161 11.49 14.52 -4.69
C PRO A 161 10.26 15.34 -4.26
N PRO A 162 9.19 14.69 -3.77
CA PRO A 162 8.05 15.38 -3.18
C PRO A 162 8.49 16.41 -2.12
N PRO A 163 7.89 17.62 -2.11
CA PRO A 163 8.19 18.62 -1.08
C PRO A 163 7.67 18.16 0.30
N PRO A 164 8.18 18.72 1.41
CA PRO A 164 7.83 18.28 2.77
C PRO A 164 6.34 18.37 3.12
N ASP A 165 5.60 19.30 2.51
CA ASP A 165 4.17 19.53 2.75
C ASP A 165 3.24 18.76 1.80
N ALA A 166 3.83 17.95 0.90
CA ALA A 166 3.09 17.15 -0.05
C ALA A 166 2.08 16.21 0.63
N LYS A 167 0.97 15.96 -0.07
CA LYS A 167 -0.06 15.01 0.33
C LYS A 167 0.05 13.75 -0.51
N TYR A 168 -0.12 12.61 0.13
CA TYR A 168 -0.05 11.30 -0.48
C TYR A 168 -1.45 10.69 -0.52
N GLU A 169 -1.90 10.33 -1.70
CA GLU A 169 -3.10 9.54 -1.96
C GLU A 169 -2.68 8.14 -2.39
N PHE A 170 -3.36 7.12 -1.87
CA PHE A 170 -3.04 5.73 -2.16
C PHE A 170 -4.22 5.05 -2.85
N SER A 171 -3.93 4.29 -3.88
CA SER A 171 -4.85 3.32 -4.47
C SER A 171 -4.20 1.96 -4.52
N VAL A 172 -5.00 0.89 -4.52
CA VAL A 172 -4.51 -0.47 -4.49
C VAL A 172 -5.26 -1.34 -5.48
N ASN A 173 -4.51 -2.20 -6.16
CA ASN A 173 -5.02 -3.34 -6.89
C ASN A 173 -4.57 -4.60 -6.16
N SER A 174 -5.46 -5.59 -6.05
CA SER A 174 -5.18 -6.86 -5.39
C SER A 174 -6.06 -7.95 -5.96
N THR A 175 -5.65 -9.20 -5.79
CA THR A 175 -6.50 -10.36 -6.02
C THR A 175 -6.79 -11.09 -4.72
N THR A 176 -7.89 -11.84 -4.69
CA THR A 176 -8.33 -12.62 -3.53
C THR A 176 -7.99 -14.10 -3.68
N THR A 177 -6.99 -14.40 -4.53
CA THR A 177 -6.70 -15.77 -4.94
C THR A 177 -6.11 -16.62 -3.82
N ASP A 178 -6.63 -17.84 -3.72
CA ASP A 178 -6.03 -18.92 -2.93
C ASP A 178 -4.57 -19.17 -3.32
N ALA A 179 -3.79 -19.64 -2.35
CA ALA A 179 -2.33 -19.69 -2.35
C ALA A 179 -1.65 -20.24 -3.63
N ASP A 180 -2.32 -21.09 -4.40
CA ASP A 180 -1.76 -21.77 -5.57
C ASP A 180 -1.75 -20.92 -6.85
N LEU A 181 -2.57 -19.87 -6.98
CA LEU A 181 -2.59 -19.04 -8.20
C LEU A 181 -1.61 -17.87 -8.16
N SER A 182 -1.11 -17.52 -6.97
CA SER A 182 -0.27 -16.33 -6.82
C SER A 182 1.16 -16.49 -7.33
N GLY A 183 1.59 -17.73 -7.57
CA GLY A 183 2.99 -18.05 -7.86
C GLY A 183 3.98 -17.67 -6.76
N THR A 184 3.54 -16.99 -5.70
CA THR A 184 4.40 -16.39 -4.67
C THR A 184 4.48 -17.30 -3.45
N ALA A 185 5.70 -17.71 -3.14
CA ALA A 185 6.02 -18.50 -1.97
C ALA A 185 6.42 -17.59 -0.80
N LEU A 186 5.75 -17.77 0.33
CA LEU A 186 6.08 -17.05 1.57
C LEU A 186 7.04 -17.91 2.37
N LEU A 187 8.27 -17.42 2.57
CA LEU A 187 9.20 -18.06 3.48
C LEU A 187 8.97 -17.49 4.88
N LYS A 188 9.14 -18.33 5.89
CA LYS A 188 9.05 -17.88 7.29
C LYS A 188 10.43 -17.41 7.72
N ALA A 189 10.58 -16.13 8.05
CA ALA A 189 11.80 -15.66 8.68
C ALA A 189 11.96 -16.33 10.05
N THR A 190 13.06 -17.05 10.25
CA THR A 190 13.35 -17.84 11.47
C THR A 190 14.32 -17.12 12.38
N GLU A 191 15.18 -16.29 11.82
CA GLU A 191 16.19 -15.53 12.53
C GLU A 191 16.41 -14.19 11.84
N ALA A 192 16.54 -13.13 12.62
CA ALA A 192 16.99 -11.83 12.15
C ALA A 192 17.66 -11.09 13.30
N ASN A 193 18.93 -10.71 13.12
CA ASN A 193 19.74 -10.02 14.11
C ASN A 193 20.26 -8.71 13.53
N MET A 194 20.14 -7.64 14.31
CA MET A 194 20.68 -6.34 13.93
C MET A 194 22.15 -6.24 14.32
N THR A 195 22.96 -5.79 13.38
CA THR A 195 24.32 -5.28 13.58
C THR A 195 24.28 -3.75 13.47
N PRO A 196 25.39 -3.03 13.76
CA PRO A 196 25.43 -1.58 13.59
C PRO A 196 25.14 -1.07 12.16
N TYR A 197 25.26 -1.94 11.15
CA TYR A 197 25.16 -1.53 9.73
C TYR A 197 24.15 -2.34 8.92
N SER A 198 23.67 -3.46 9.44
CA SER A 198 22.87 -4.41 8.67
C SER A 198 21.97 -5.26 9.55
N ILE A 199 20.98 -5.90 8.93
CA ILE A 199 20.18 -6.97 9.52
C ILE A 199 20.55 -8.26 8.82
N VAL A 200 21.04 -9.24 9.58
CA VAL A 200 21.48 -10.55 9.07
C VAL A 200 20.56 -11.64 9.59
N GLY A 201 20.15 -12.57 8.74
CA GLY A 201 19.18 -13.59 9.16
C GLY A 201 18.99 -14.73 8.18
N ALA A 202 17.95 -15.51 8.47
CA ALA A 202 17.56 -16.67 7.69
C ALA A 202 16.04 -16.82 7.61
N ALA A 203 15.57 -17.45 6.54
CA ALA A 203 14.17 -17.82 6.36
C ALA A 203 14.03 -19.24 5.84
N ILE A 204 13.05 -19.97 6.35
CA ILE A 204 12.77 -21.36 5.98
C ILE A 204 11.64 -21.44 4.97
N ASN A 205 11.83 -22.27 3.94
CA ASN A 205 10.75 -22.69 3.05
C ASN A 205 9.86 -23.71 3.77
N ASN A 206 8.83 -23.23 4.48
CA ASN A 206 7.83 -24.09 5.12
C ASN A 206 6.55 -24.25 4.27
N THR A 207 6.64 -24.07 2.95
CA THR A 207 5.47 -24.12 2.06
C THR A 207 5.05 -25.54 1.68
N GLY A 208 5.90 -26.55 1.96
CA GLY A 208 5.68 -27.94 1.56
C GLY A 208 5.97 -28.24 0.09
N LYS A 209 6.38 -27.24 -0.71
CA LYS A 209 6.80 -27.37 -2.11
C LYS A 209 8.20 -26.77 -2.29
N SER A 210 8.89 -27.10 -3.39
CA SER A 210 10.12 -26.38 -3.76
C SER A 210 9.78 -24.96 -4.17
N VAL A 211 10.67 -24.03 -3.85
CA VAL A 211 10.57 -22.61 -4.22
C VAL A 211 11.80 -22.21 -5.01
N GLU A 212 11.72 -21.12 -5.77
CA GLU A 212 12.79 -20.60 -6.63
C GLU A 212 12.98 -19.11 -6.37
N GLY A 213 14.24 -18.66 -6.47
CA GLY A 213 14.62 -17.25 -6.40
C GLY A 213 14.23 -16.46 -7.66
N PRO A 214 14.39 -15.12 -7.64
CA PRO A 214 14.98 -14.35 -6.55
C PRO A 214 14.10 -14.27 -5.31
N PHE A 215 14.76 -14.44 -4.16
CA PHE A 215 14.14 -14.33 -2.84
C PHE A 215 14.25 -12.90 -2.34
N SER A 216 13.20 -12.10 -2.56
CA SER A 216 13.12 -10.73 -2.06
C SER A 216 13.06 -10.72 -0.53
N VAL A 217 13.88 -9.85 0.05
CA VAL A 217 13.92 -9.57 1.49
C VAL A 217 13.61 -8.09 1.67
N ALA A 218 12.65 -7.76 2.53
CA ALA A 218 12.43 -6.38 2.92
C ALA A 218 12.47 -6.26 4.44
N ALA A 219 13.14 -5.21 4.92
CA ALA A 219 13.24 -4.83 6.30
C ALA A 219 12.60 -3.46 6.51
N TYR A 220 11.85 -3.31 7.60
CA TYR A 220 11.26 -2.04 8.00
C TYR A 220 11.69 -1.67 9.41
N CYS A 221 12.12 -0.43 9.57
CA CYS A 221 12.60 0.12 10.83
C CYS A 221 11.50 0.88 11.57
N PHE A 222 11.51 0.77 12.89
CA PHE A 222 10.51 1.37 13.77
C PHE A 222 11.14 2.02 15.01
N ASP A 223 10.57 3.15 15.43
CA ASP A 223 10.71 3.70 16.78
C ASP A 223 9.37 3.52 17.53
N GLY A 224 9.30 2.47 18.34
CA GLY A 224 8.05 2.03 18.97
C GLY A 224 7.01 1.65 17.92
N ASN A 225 5.91 2.41 17.85
CA ASN A 225 4.85 2.21 16.85
C ASN A 225 5.09 3.01 15.57
N ASN A 226 6.14 3.84 15.49
CA ASN A 226 6.36 4.74 14.36
C ASN A 226 7.18 4.05 13.28
N LEU A 227 6.59 3.85 12.10
CA LEU A 227 7.32 3.38 10.92
C LEU A 227 8.28 4.47 10.42
N LEU A 228 9.57 4.11 10.27
CA LEU A 228 10.64 5.06 9.93
C LEU A 228 11.13 4.90 8.50
N SER A 229 11.57 3.70 8.13
CA SER A 229 12.26 3.47 6.86
C SER A 229 12.08 2.04 6.40
N GLU A 230 12.49 1.80 5.16
CA GLU A 230 12.52 0.52 4.50
C GLU A 230 13.90 0.30 3.87
N ALA A 231 14.36 -0.93 3.88
CA ALA A 231 15.54 -1.40 3.16
C ALA A 231 15.27 -2.79 2.58
N ASP A 232 15.70 -3.01 1.34
CA ASP A 232 15.52 -4.27 0.62
C ASP A 232 16.86 -4.95 0.32
N ALA A 233 16.80 -6.27 0.12
CA ALA A 233 17.91 -7.09 -0.35
C ALA A 233 17.37 -8.38 -1.01
N PHE A 234 18.29 -9.26 -1.41
CA PHE A 234 17.99 -10.62 -1.83
C PHE A 234 18.64 -11.64 -0.91
N ALA A 235 18.00 -12.79 -0.74
CA ALA A 235 18.54 -13.90 0.04
C ALA A 235 19.29 -14.91 -0.85
N GLU A 236 20.19 -15.65 -0.21
CA GLU A 236 21.01 -16.70 -0.81
C GLU A 236 20.62 -18.08 -0.24
N PRO A 237 20.63 -19.16 -1.04
CA PRO A 237 20.96 -19.18 -2.46
C PRO A 237 19.86 -18.58 -3.34
N ASP A 238 20.23 -17.94 -4.45
CA ASP A 238 19.32 -17.41 -5.48
C ASP A 238 18.86 -18.47 -6.52
N ASP A 239 18.54 -19.68 -6.06
CA ASP A 239 18.14 -20.82 -6.92
C ASP A 239 17.04 -21.63 -6.20
N PHE A 240 16.80 -22.88 -6.61
CA PHE A 240 15.81 -23.75 -5.99
C PHE A 240 16.13 -24.05 -4.53
N VAL A 241 15.13 -23.87 -3.67
CA VAL A 241 15.15 -24.23 -2.24
C VAL A 241 14.04 -25.22 -1.96
N ALA A 242 14.43 -26.46 -1.65
CA ALA A 242 13.49 -27.51 -1.29
C ALA A 242 12.68 -27.16 -0.01
N ALA A 243 11.51 -27.78 0.15
CA ALA A 243 10.74 -27.65 1.38
C ALA A 243 11.57 -28.08 2.60
N GLY A 244 11.51 -27.29 3.67
CA GLY A 244 12.28 -27.48 4.89
C GLY A 244 13.70 -26.89 4.87
N ASN A 245 14.21 -26.47 3.71
CA ASN A 245 15.51 -25.80 3.60
C ASN A 245 15.39 -24.28 3.81
N GLN A 246 16.53 -23.63 4.03
CA GLN A 246 16.61 -22.21 4.37
C GLN A 246 17.37 -21.40 3.33
N VAL A 247 17.03 -20.12 3.25
CA VAL A 247 17.83 -19.06 2.66
C VAL A 247 18.41 -18.17 3.76
N THR A 248 19.51 -17.48 3.49
CA THR A 248 20.17 -16.53 4.38
C THR A 248 20.26 -15.17 3.71
N PHE A 249 20.17 -14.09 4.48
CA PHE A 249 20.16 -12.74 3.93
C PHE A 249 20.99 -11.77 4.77
N THR A 250 21.40 -10.69 4.12
CA THR A 250 21.92 -9.48 4.77
C THR A 250 21.24 -8.28 4.13
N VAL A 251 20.54 -7.48 4.93
CA VAL A 251 19.95 -6.20 4.51
C VAL A 251 20.80 -5.07 5.06
N ASP A 252 21.43 -4.31 4.18
CA ASP A 252 22.25 -3.16 4.58
C ASP A 252 21.35 -1.96 4.93
N LEU A 253 21.61 -1.34 6.09
CA LEU A 253 20.83 -0.19 6.57
C LEU A 253 21.39 1.15 6.10
N PHE A 254 22.63 1.17 5.59
CA PHE A 254 23.32 2.38 5.14
C PHE A 254 23.30 3.54 6.15
N GLY A 255 23.34 3.21 7.45
CA GLY A 255 23.30 4.19 8.53
C GLY A 255 21.92 4.75 8.88
N ALA A 256 20.83 4.15 8.35
CA ALA A 256 19.48 4.48 8.76
C ALA A 256 19.26 4.23 10.26
N ASP A 257 18.53 5.12 10.92
CA ASP A 257 18.09 4.89 12.29
C ASP A 257 17.07 3.74 12.32
N CYS A 258 17.37 2.73 13.13
CA CYS A 258 16.59 1.49 13.18
C CYS A 258 16.53 0.93 14.61
N PRO A 259 15.84 1.61 15.55
CA PRO A 259 15.82 1.16 16.95
C PRO A 259 15.26 -0.24 17.12
N THR A 260 14.17 -0.53 16.41
CA THR A 260 13.59 -1.86 16.25
C THR A 260 13.27 -2.12 14.78
N PHE A 261 13.12 -3.38 14.40
CA PHE A 261 12.92 -3.73 13.00
C PHE A 261 12.05 -4.97 12.83
N THR A 262 11.54 -5.16 11.61
CA THR A 262 10.95 -6.41 11.16
C THR A 262 11.43 -6.77 9.76
N VAL A 263 11.50 -8.07 9.45
CA VAL A 263 11.92 -8.59 8.14
C VAL A 263 10.93 -9.64 7.64
N GLY A 264 10.65 -9.60 6.35
CA GLY A 264 9.91 -10.63 5.62
C GLY A 264 10.67 -11.10 4.39
N VAL A 265 10.41 -12.35 3.99
CA VAL A 265 11.07 -13.00 2.84
C VAL A 265 10.03 -13.70 1.96
N SER A 266 10.13 -13.49 0.66
CA SER A 266 9.28 -14.15 -0.34
C SER A 266 10.08 -14.57 -1.56
N GLY A 267 9.67 -15.65 -2.21
CA GLY A 267 10.15 -16.07 -3.52
C GLY A 267 9.00 -16.58 -4.36
N TYR A 268 9.27 -17.51 -5.28
CA TYR A 268 8.27 -18.07 -6.18
C TYR A 268 8.14 -19.57 -6.00
N PHE A 269 6.96 -20.14 -6.29
CA PHE A 269 6.85 -21.59 -6.44
C PHE A 269 7.57 -22.00 -7.72
N ALA A 270 8.41 -23.03 -7.62
CA ALA A 270 9.03 -23.64 -8.78
C ALA A 270 7.97 -24.17 -9.76
N ALA A 271 8.20 -23.97 -11.06
CA ALA A 271 7.32 -24.46 -12.12
C ALA A 271 7.33 -25.99 -12.28
#